data_AF-A0A846HS52-F1
#
_entry.id   AF-A0A846HS52-F1
#
_cell.length_a   1.000
_cell.length_b   1.000
_cell.length_c   1.000
_cell.angle_alpha   90.00
_cell.angle_beta   90.00
_cell.angle_gamma   90.00
#
_symmetry.space_group_name_H-M   'P 1'
#
loop_
_entity.id
_entity.type
_entity.pdbx_description
1 polymer ?
#
loop_
_entity_poly.entity_id
_entity_poly.type
_entity_poly.pdbx_seq_one_letter_code
_entity_poly.pdbx_strand_id
1 'polypeptide(L)' 'MQIKRQYIVDESNRRVAVQLDMETFAKIEEALEDVGLIRAMEEGDLNQDDDETLDLDQAQLFYRAQVARQ' A
#
# COMPACT_ATOMS: atom_id res chain seq x y z
N MET A 1 -1.21 5.14 19.17
CA MET A 1 -1.32 3.67 19.24
C MET A 1 -0.16 3.12 20.04
N GLN A 2 -0.39 2.28 21.04
CA GLN A 2 0.70 1.57 21.74
C GLN A 2 0.82 0.16 21.15
N ILE A 3 1.93 -0.12 20.46
CA ILE A 3 2.20 -1.43 19.87
C ILE A 3 2.76 -2.35 20.96
N LYS A 4 1.98 -3.35 21.37
CA LYS A 4 2.44 -4.38 22.31
C LYS A 4 3.30 -5.41 21.59
N ARG A 5 4.62 -5.23 21.65
CA ARG A 5 5.59 -6.11 20.98
C ARG A 5 5.97 -7.26 21.89
N GLN A 6 5.82 -8.48 21.42
CA GLN A 6 6.40 -9.67 22.05
C GLN A 6 7.52 -10.18 21.15
N TYR A 7 8.62 -10.65 21.74
CA TYR A 7 9.78 -11.10 20.99
C TYR A 7 9.91 -12.60 21.09
N ILE A 8 10.14 -13.24 19.94
CA ILE A 8 10.59 -14.63 19.87
C ILE A 8 12.11 -14.61 19.87
N VAL A 9 12.72 -15.38 20.77
CA VAL A 9 14.18 -15.46 20.94
C VAL A 9 14.70 -16.83 20.54
N ASP A 10 15.93 -16.89 20.03
CA ASP A 10 16.64 -18.15 19.75
C ASP A 10 17.35 -18.71 21.00
N GLU A 11 18.05 -19.82 20.84
CA GLU A 11 18.80 -20.51 21.90
C GLU A 11 19.92 -19.65 22.51
N SER A 12 20.41 -18.65 21.78
CA SER A 12 21.41 -17.68 22.23
C SER A 12 20.79 -16.42 22.84
N ASN A 13 19.47 -16.44 23.13
CA ASN A 13 18.69 -15.32 23.62
C ASN A 13 18.69 -14.11 22.67
N ARG A 14 18.89 -14.33 21.37
CA ARG A 14 18.81 -13.28 20.34
C ARG A 14 17.38 -13.18 19.83
N ARG A 15 16.86 -11.97 19.69
CA ARG A 15 15.52 -11.72 19.14
C ARG A 15 15.52 -12.00 17.64
N VAL A 16 14.69 -12.92 17.19
CA VAL A 16 14.62 -13.36 15.78
C VAL A 16 13.31 -12.99 15.10
N ALA A 17 12.25 -12.77 15.87
CA ALA A 17 10.96 -12.31 15.35
C ALA A 17 10.19 -11.47 16.38
N VAL A 18 9.20 -10.73 15.89
CA VAL A 18 8.21 -10.02 16.69
C VAL A 18 6.86 -10.68 16.47
N GLN A 19 6.18 -11.02 17.56
CA GLN A 19 4.79 -11.42 17.53
C GLN A 19 3.90 -10.21 17.84
N LEU A 20 2.91 -10.00 16.99
CA LEU A 20 1.88 -8.97 17.11
C LEU A 20 0.51 -9.66 17.05
N ASP A 21 -0.51 -9.04 17.65
CA ASP A 21 -1.89 -9.43 17.36
C ASP A 21 -2.28 -9.00 15.94
N MET A 22 -3.25 -9.70 15.36
CA MET A 22 -3.66 -9.51 13.97
C MET A 22 -4.17 -8.09 13.69
N GLU A 23 -4.86 -7.47 14.63
CA GLU A 23 -5.39 -6.11 14.45
C GLU A 23 -4.24 -5.08 14.36
N THR A 24 -3.25 -5.22 15.25
CA THR A 24 -2.05 -4.40 15.24
C THR A 24 -1.23 -4.61 13.97
N PHE A 25 -1.09 -5.85 13.51
CA PHE A 25 -0.38 -6.17 12.26
C PHE A 25 -1.07 -5.53 11.04
N ALA A 26 -2.39 -5.72 10.90
CA ALA A 26 -3.16 -5.17 9.79
C ALA A 26 -3.10 -3.63 9.73
N LYS A 27 -3.17 -2.95 10.89
CA LYS A 27 -3.02 -1.48 10.95
C LYS A 27 -1.64 -0.99 10.53
N ILE A 28 -0.60 -1.81 10.71
CA ILE A 28 0.75 -1.48 10.24
C ILE A 28 0.81 -1.67 8.73
N GLU A 29 0.24 -2.74 8.18
CA GLU A 29 0.15 -2.95 6.73
C GLU A 29 -0.61 -1.82 6.04
N GLU A 30 -1.80 -1.47 6.52
CA GLU A 30 -2.63 -0.36 6.01
C GLU A 30 -1.83 0.95 5.96
N ALA A 31 -1.15 1.30 7.05
CA ALA A 31 -0.34 2.52 7.10
C ALA A 31 0.85 2.50 6.12
N LEU A 32 1.45 1.33 5.86
CA LEU A 32 2.53 1.18 4.89
C LEU A 32 2.02 1.24 3.45
N GLU A 33 0.87 0.62 3.19
CA GLU A 33 0.18 0.66 1.88
C GLU A 33 -0.25 2.08 1.53
N ASP A 34 -0.84 2.81 2.47
CA ASP A 34 -1.25 4.22 2.28
C ASP A 34 -0.05 5.09 1.88
N VAL A 35 1.09 4.93 2.56
CA VAL A 35 2.31 5.66 2.22
C VAL A 35 2.84 5.24 0.85
N GLY A 36 2.78 3.95 0.53
CA GLY A 36 3.17 3.43 -0.79
C GLY A 36 2.30 4.00 -1.91
N LEU A 37 0.99 4.06 -1.69
CA LEU A 37 0.01 4.60 -2.63
C LEU A 37 0.22 6.09 -2.87
N ILE A 38 0.39 6.89 -1.80
CA ILE A 38 0.66 8.32 -1.91
C ILE A 38 1.90 8.56 -2.77
N ARG A 39 2.99 7.82 -2.52
CA ARG A 39 4.21 7.95 -3.31
C ARG A 39 4.01 7.55 -4.78
N ALA A 40 3.27 6.48 -5.02
CA ALA A 40 2.97 6.04 -6.39
C ALA A 40 2.13 7.08 -7.15
N MET A 41 1.20 7.75 -6.46
CA MET A 41 0.43 8.86 -7.02
C MET A 41 1.34 10.05 -7.31
N GLU A 42 2.15 10.50 -6.35
CA GLU A 42 3.11 11.60 -6.54
C GLU A 42 4.10 11.31 -7.68
N GLU A 43 4.63 10.08 -7.78
CA GLU A 43 5.48 9.67 -8.90
C GLU A 43 4.70 9.63 -10.23
N GLY A 44 3.45 9.20 -10.23
CA GLY A 44 2.57 9.21 -11.39
C GLY A 44 2.30 10.62 -11.93
N ASP A 45 2.08 11.58 -11.02
CA ASP A 45 1.83 12.99 -11.29
C ASP A 45 3.12 13.70 -11.78
N LEU A 46 4.30 13.31 -11.26
CA LEU A 46 5.59 13.88 -11.65
C LEU A 46 6.12 13.35 -13.00
N ASN A 47 5.68 12.18 -13.44
CA ASN A 47 6.17 11.50 -14.65
C ASN A 47 5.21 11.60 -15.85
N GLN A 48 4.11 12.33 -15.72
CA GLN A 48 3.14 12.55 -16.80
C GLN A 48 2.93 14.05 -17.01
N ASP A 49 3.43 14.58 -18.14
CA ASP A 49 3.12 15.94 -18.61
C ASP A 49 1.62 16.13 -18.96
N ASP A 50 0.85 15.03 -19.00
CA ASP A 50 -0.55 14.92 -19.42
C ASP A 50 -1.41 14.32 -18.29
N ASP A 51 -1.39 14.93 -17.12
CA ASP A 51 -2.23 14.58 -15.96
C ASP A 51 -3.69 15.00 -16.21
N GLU A 52 -4.26 14.48 -17.30
CA GLU A 52 -5.60 14.81 -17.77
C GLU A 52 -6.60 14.10 -16.87
N THR A 53 -7.16 14.84 -15.91
CA THR A 53 -8.24 14.35 -15.06
C THR A 53 -9.42 13.95 -15.93
N LEU A 54 -9.69 12.65 -16.02
CA LEU A 54 -10.84 12.13 -16.75
C LEU A 54 -12.12 12.37 -15.95
N ASP A 55 -13.16 12.84 -16.62
CA ASP A 55 -14.50 12.78 -16.04
C ASP A 55 -15.00 11.32 -15.95
N LEU A 56 -16.14 11.12 -15.28
CA LEU A 56 -16.69 9.78 -15.06
C LEU A 56 -16.94 9.02 -16.36
N ASP A 57 -17.44 9.68 -17.40
CA ASP A 57 -17.77 9.05 -18.67
C ASP A 57 -16.49 8.67 -19.43
N GLN A 58 -15.50 9.57 -19.45
CA GLN A 58 -14.18 9.34 -20.02
C GLN A 58 -13.45 8.18 -19.32
N ALA A 59 -13.45 8.16 -17.97
CA ALA A 59 -12.84 7.10 -17.18
C ALA A 59 -13.49 5.74 -17.47
N GLN A 60 -14.82 5.68 -17.50
CA GLN A 60 -15.52 4.43 -17.81
C GLN A 60 -15.23 3.94 -19.25
N LEU A 61 -15.09 4.84 -20.22
CA LEU A 61 -14.71 4.48 -21.59
C LEU A 61 -13.28 3.94 -21.66
N PHE A 62 -12.33 4.63 -21.00
CA PHE A 62 -10.93 4.24 -20.95
C PHE A 62 -10.75 2.81 -20.40
N TYR A 63 -11.33 2.51 -19.24
CA TYR A 63 -11.20 1.19 -18.60
C TYR A 63 -11.92 0.08 -19.40
N ARG A 64 -13.08 0.37 -19.99
CA ARG A 64 -13.77 -0.58 -20.89
C ARG A 64 -12.92 -0.94 -22.11
N ALA A 65 -12.22 0.04 -22.69
CA ALA A 65 -11.32 -0.18 -23.82
C ALA A 65 -10.06 -0.97 -23.45
N GLN A 66 -9.55 -0.84 -22.22
CA GLN A 66 -8.42 -1.63 -21.71
C GLN A 66 -8.77 -3.11 -21.52
N VAL A 67 -9.93 -3.40 -20.93
CA VAL A 67 -10.39 -4.79 -20.71
C VAL A 67 -10.67 -5.51 -22.03
N ALA A 68 -11.11 -4.80 -23.06
CA ALA A 68 -11.36 -5.37 -24.40
C ALA A 68 -10.08 -5.69 -25.21
N ARG A 69 -8.90 -5.27 -24.73
CA ARG A 69 -7.59 -5.52 -25.36
C ARG A 69 -6.83 -6.71 -24.76
N GLN A 70 -7.36 -7.32 -23.70
CA GLN A 70 -6.84 -8.57 -23.12
C GLN A 70 -7.60 -9.78 -23.67
#